data_AF-A0A2G9PE67-F1
#
_entry.id   AF-A0A2G9PE67-F1
#
_cell.length_a   1.000
_cell.length_b   1.000
_cell.length_c   1.000
_cell.angle_alpha   90.00
_cell.angle_beta   90.00
_cell.angle_gamma   90.00
#
_symmetry.space_group_name_H-M   'P 1'
#
loop_
_entity.id
_entity.type
_entity.pdbx_description
1 polymer ?
#
loop_
_entity_poly.entity_id
_entity_poly.type
_entity_poly.pdbx_seq_one_letter_code
_entity_poly.pdbx_strand_id
1 'polypeptide(L)'
;MFKRPFNPDQRLRMARPGEIFGVVMQLLGGARMRVQCADGKQRMVRVPGKIRRYIWVREGDVVLVKPWSVEGDEKADIAYRYTRLQVEQLRRRGLLK
;
A
#
# COMPACT_ATOMS: atom_id res chain seq x y z
N MET A 1 -14.45 -1.08 19.18
CA MET A 1 -13.76 -1.60 17.98
C MET A 1 -14.17 -0.75 16.77
N PHE A 2 -13.46 0.34 16.48
CA PHE A 2 -13.85 1.27 15.41
C PHE A 2 -13.33 0.77 14.05
N LYS A 3 -14.14 -0.05 13.38
CA LYS A 3 -13.98 -0.27 11.94
C LYS A 3 -14.32 1.05 11.25
N ARG A 4 -13.33 1.70 10.64
CA ARG A 4 -13.57 2.80 9.68
C ARG A 4 -14.68 2.37 8.71
N PRO A 5 -15.74 3.18 8.52
CA PRO A 5 -16.82 2.80 7.64
C PRO A 5 -16.28 2.59 6.22
N PHE A 6 -16.70 1.48 5.62
CA PHE A 6 -16.55 1.20 4.21
C PHE A 6 -17.33 2.29 3.44
N ASN A 7 -16.63 3.10 2.65
CA ASN A 7 -17.27 4.06 1.75
C ASN A 7 -17.20 3.50 0.31
N PRO A 8 -18.28 2.89 -0.21
CA PRO A 8 -18.32 2.31 -1.54
C PRO A 8 -18.15 3.35 -2.67
N ASP A 9 -18.43 4.63 -2.39
CA ASP A 9 -18.32 5.73 -3.37
C ASP A 9 -16.91 6.32 -3.46
N GLN A 10 -15.94 5.78 -2.71
CA GLN A 10 -14.59 6.31 -2.74
C GLN A 10 -13.92 5.96 -4.07
N ARG A 11 -13.89 6.95 -5.00
CA ARG A 11 -13.20 6.89 -6.30
C ARG A 11 -11.89 6.12 -6.19
N LEU A 12 -11.72 5.11 -7.06
CA LEU A 12 -10.52 4.30 -7.13
C LEU A 12 -9.28 5.21 -7.27
N ARG A 13 -8.42 5.23 -6.25
CA ARG A 13 -7.20 6.04 -6.26
C ARG A 13 -6.21 5.44 -7.25
N MET A 14 -5.84 6.21 -8.27
CA MET A 14 -4.76 5.85 -9.19
C MET A 14 -3.38 6.15 -8.57
N ALA A 15 -2.37 5.39 -9.00
CA ALA A 15 -0.98 5.65 -8.63
C ALA A 15 -0.56 7.04 -9.15
N ARG A 16 0.14 7.80 -8.30
CA ARG A 16 0.76 9.08 -8.69
C ARG A 16 2.20 8.87 -9.17
N PRO A 17 2.81 9.84 -9.86
CA PRO A 17 4.23 9.75 -10.22
C PRO A 17 5.11 9.45 -9.00
N GLY A 18 5.96 8.44 -9.12
CA GLY A 18 6.82 7.95 -8.05
C GLY A 18 6.13 7.05 -7.01
N GLU A 19 4.86 6.70 -7.19
CA GLU A 19 4.19 5.66 -6.40
C GLU A 19 4.19 4.33 -7.14
N ILE A 20 4.41 3.25 -6.41
CA ILE A 20 4.53 1.90 -6.94
C ILE A 20 3.53 1.01 -6.22
N PHE A 21 2.85 0.13 -6.96
CA PHE A 21 2.02 -0.90 -6.35
C PHE A 21 2.89 -1.90 -5.60
N GLY A 22 2.36 -2.45 -4.52
CA GLY A 22 3.02 -3.54 -3.82
C GLY A 22 2.04 -4.40 -3.03
N VAL A 23 2.50 -5.60 -2.68
CA VAL A 23 1.79 -6.55 -1.85
C VAL A 23 2.55 -6.71 -0.53
N VAL A 24 1.84 -6.57 0.58
CA VAL A 24 2.42 -6.73 1.91
C VAL A 24 2.75 -8.20 2.13
N MET A 25 4.03 -8.51 2.31
CA MET A 25 4.52 -9.87 2.51
C MET A 25 4.56 -10.25 3.97
N GLN A 26 5.08 -9.36 4.82
CA GLN A 26 5.27 -9.65 6.24
C GLN A 26 5.20 -8.39 7.09
N LEU A 27 4.55 -8.46 8.24
CA LEU A 27 4.58 -7.37 9.24
C LEU A 27 5.84 -7.47 10.10
N LEU A 28 6.62 -6.39 10.20
CA LEU A 28 7.89 -6.35 10.97
C LEU A 28 7.74 -5.71 12.35
N GLY A 29 6.53 -5.22 12.70
CA GLY A 29 6.29 -4.46 13.92
C GLY A 29 6.75 -2.99 13.79
N GLY A 30 6.45 -2.17 14.80
CA GLY A 30 6.86 -0.75 14.82
C GLY A 30 6.35 0.08 13.63
N ALA A 31 5.20 -0.28 13.04
CA ALA A 31 4.66 0.30 11.80
C ALA A 31 5.54 0.11 10.55
N ARG A 32 6.38 -0.93 10.55
CA ARG A 32 7.18 -1.36 9.41
C ARG A 32 6.67 -2.71 8.89
N MET A 33 6.84 -2.94 7.60
CA MET A 33 6.49 -4.19 6.93
C MET A 33 7.38 -4.42 5.71
N ARG A 34 7.48 -5.66 5.27
CA ARG A 34 8.13 -6.03 4.01
C ARG A 34 7.09 -6.07 2.90
N VAL A 35 7.35 -5.36 1.81
CA VAL A 35 6.44 -5.26 0.67
C VAL A 35 7.18 -5.70 -0.59
N GLN A 36 6.56 -6.60 -1.36
CA GLN A 36 6.98 -6.92 -2.70
C GLN A 36 6.40 -5.87 -3.64
N CYS A 37 7.25 -5.04 -4.23
CA CYS A 37 6.85 -3.98 -5.14
C CYS A 37 6.73 -4.50 -6.58
N ALA A 38 5.89 -3.84 -7.37
CA ALA A 38 5.62 -4.19 -8.76
C ALA A 38 6.83 -3.97 -9.70
N ASP A 39 7.84 -3.23 -9.26
CA ASP A 39 9.12 -3.07 -9.95
C ASP A 39 10.11 -4.21 -9.64
N GLY A 40 9.68 -5.25 -8.94
CA GLY A 40 10.47 -6.44 -8.62
C GLY A 40 11.28 -6.35 -7.33
N LYS A 41 11.41 -5.16 -6.72
CA LYS A 41 12.21 -4.98 -5.49
C LYS A 41 11.37 -5.28 -4.24
N GLN A 42 12.02 -5.81 -3.21
CA GLN A 42 11.44 -5.91 -1.87
C GLN A 42 11.92 -4.75 -1.01
N ARG A 43 10.97 -4.02 -0.41
CA ARG A 43 11.27 -2.85 0.41
C ARG A 43 10.78 -3.00 1.83
N MET A 44 11.51 -2.41 2.76
CA MET A 44 11.01 -2.11 4.09
C MET A 44 10.15 -0.85 4.00
N VAL A 45 8.85 -1.04 4.21
CA VAL A 45 7.87 0.03 4.06
C VAL A 45 7.35 0.45 5.43
N ARG A 46 7.34 1.76 5.68
CA ARG A 46 6.82 2.37 6.89
C ARG A 46 5.41 2.92 6.68
N VAL A 47 4.57 2.87 7.70
CA VAL A 47 3.29 3.60 7.72
C VAL A 47 3.52 5.00 8.31
N PRO A 48 3.35 6.09 7.54
CA PRO A 48 3.46 7.44 8.08
C PRO A 48 2.45 7.67 9.22
N GLY A 49 2.88 8.35 10.28
CA GLY A 49 2.03 8.62 11.45
C GLY A 49 0.69 9.27 11.11
N LYS A 50 0.68 10.16 10.10
CA LYS A 50 -0.52 10.83 9.59
C LYS A 50 -1.62 9.86 9.16
N ILE A 51 -1.27 8.72 8.55
CA ILE A 51 -2.24 7.72 8.08
C ILE A 51 -2.31 6.48 8.97
N ARG A 52 -1.37 6.29 9.90
CA ARG A 52 -1.31 5.12 10.79
C ARG A 52 -2.58 4.92 11.61
N ARG A 53 -3.20 6.01 12.11
CA ARG A 53 -4.49 5.94 12.80
C ARG A 53 -5.68 5.66 11.88
N TYR A 54 -5.46 5.69 10.57
CA TYR A 54 -6.49 5.61 9.53
C TYR A 54 -6.55 4.26 8.83
N ILE A 55 -5.45 3.51 8.80
CA ILE A 55 -5.35 2.28 8.03
C ILE A 55 -4.96 1.13 8.94
N TRP A 56 -5.51 -0.05 8.63
CA TRP A 56 -5.13 -1.30 9.27
C TRP A 56 -4.54 -2.22 8.21
N VAL A 57 -3.23 -2.42 8.22
CA VAL A 57 -2.56 -3.20 7.17
C VAL A 57 -2.33 -4.62 7.66
N ARG A 58 -2.55 -5.59 6.79
CA ARG A 58 -2.31 -7.02 7.02
C ARG A 58 -1.49 -7.61 5.88
N GLU A 59 -0.95 -8.80 6.10
CA GLU A 59 -0.29 -9.57 5.04
C GLU A 59 -1.28 -9.87 3.91
N GLY A 60 -0.82 -9.77 2.66
CA GLY A 60 -1.63 -9.90 1.46
C GLY A 60 -2.38 -8.62 1.03
N ASP A 61 -2.38 -7.56 1.84
CA ASP A 61 -2.98 -6.29 1.41
C ASP A 61 -2.22 -5.68 0.23
N VAL A 62 -2.96 -5.15 -0.75
CA VAL A 62 -2.40 -4.38 -1.85
C VAL A 62 -2.31 -2.91 -1.45
N VAL A 63 -1.13 -2.32 -1.63
CA VAL A 63 -0.80 -0.97 -1.21
C VAL A 63 -0.16 -0.17 -2.35
N LEU A 64 -0.25 1.16 -2.26
CA LEU A 64 0.66 2.06 -2.96
C LEU A 64 1.75 2.48 -1.99
N VAL A 65 2.99 2.37 -2.44
CA VAL A 65 4.18 2.77 -1.70
C VAL A 65 4.91 3.86 -2.46
N LYS A 66 5.54 4.77 -1.73
CA LYS A 66 6.39 5.83 -2.28
C LYS A 66 7.82 5.58 -1.80
N PRO A 67 8.73 5.12 -2.68
CA PRO A 67 10.15 5.05 -2.38
C PRO A 67 10.72 6.36 -1.83
N TRP A 68 11.69 6.26 -0.93
CA TRP A 68 12.43 7.43 -0.44
C TRP A 68 13.36 7.99 -1.52
N SER A 69 13.70 9.27 -1.44
CA SER A 69 14.58 9.90 -2.43
C SER A 69 16.04 9.42 -2.37
N VAL A 70 16.52 9.02 -1.19
CA VAL A 70 17.92 8.60 -0.96
C VAL A 70 18.04 7.09 -0.91
N GLU A 71 17.20 6.42 -0.10
CA GLU A 71 17.24 4.97 0.09
C GLU A 71 16.06 4.27 -0.61
N GLY A 72 15.67 4.77 -1.79
CA GLY A 72 14.44 4.36 -2.48
C GLY A 72 14.39 2.90 -2.91
N ASP A 73 15.54 2.25 -3.06
CA ASP A 73 15.62 0.84 -3.44
C ASP A 73 15.30 -0.10 -2.29
N GLU A 74 15.51 0.34 -1.05
CA GLU A 74 15.32 -0.48 0.15
C GLU A 74 14.15 0.00 1.00
N LYS A 75 13.84 1.30 0.98
CA LYS A 75 12.89 1.95 1.89
C LYS A 75 11.82 2.73 1.16
N ALA A 76 10.60 2.64 1.67
CA ALA A 76 9.44 3.39 1.17
C ALA A 76 8.45 3.73 2.29
N ASP A 77 7.53 4.63 2.00
CA ASP A 77 6.37 4.93 2.84
C ASP A 77 5.07 4.47 2.19
N ILE A 78 4.10 3.96 2.97
CA ILE A 78 2.75 3.70 2.47
C ILE A 78 2.07 5.02 2.13
N ALA A 79 1.56 5.12 0.91
CA ALA A 79 0.69 6.19 0.46
C ALA A 79 -0.80 5.83 0.59
N TYR A 80 -1.17 4.58 0.29
CA TYR A 80 -2.57 4.12 0.32
C TYR A 80 -2.67 2.60 0.47
N ARG A 81 -3.78 2.11 1.04
CA ARG A 81 -4.12 0.68 1.11
C ARG A 81 -5.45 0.46 0.40
N TYR A 82 -5.48 -0.42 -0.58
CA TYR A 82 -6.69 -0.79 -1.28
C TYR A 82 -7.53 -1.78 -0.48
N THR A 83 -8.84 -1.68 -0.60
CA THR A 83 -9.76 -2.73 -0.15
C THR A 83 -9.80 -3.86 -1.18
N ARG A 84 -10.28 -5.04 -0.78
CA ARG A 84 -10.45 -6.18 -1.69
C ARG A 84 -11.25 -5.82 -2.95
N LEU A 85 -12.35 -5.06 -2.80
CA LEU A 85 -13.17 -4.63 -3.93
C LEU A 85 -12.39 -3.71 -4.89
N GLN A 86 -11.59 -2.78 -4.36
CA GLN A 86 -10.75 -1.91 -5.19
C GLN A 86 -9.66 -2.70 -5.92
N VAL A 87 -9.09 -3.74 -5.29
CA VAL A 87 -8.12 -4.64 -5.92
C VAL A 87 -8.76 -5.38 -7.11
N GLU A 88 -9.98 -5.89 -6.93
CA GLU A 88 -10.72 -6.52 -8.03
C GLU A 88 -11.00 -5.54 -9.18
N GLN A 89 -11.34 -4.28 -8.88
CA GLN A 89 -11.50 -3.24 -9.88
C GLN A 89 -10.18 -2.92 -10.62
N LEU A 90 -9.05 -2.87 -9.91
CA LEU A 90 -7.72 -2.66 -10.51
C LEU A 90 -7.35 -3.80 -11.46
N ARG A 91 -7.60 -5.04 -11.05
CA ARG A 91 -7.37 -6.25 -11.87
C ARG A 91 -8.23 -6.25 -13.13
N ARG A 92 -9.53 -5.94 -13.00
CA ARG A 92 -10.45 -5.84 -14.16
C ARG A 92 -10.01 -4.78 -15.18
N ARG A 93 -9.32 -3.73 -14.73
CA ARG A 93 -8.77 -2.66 -15.58
C ARG A 93 -7.38 -2.98 -16.13
N GLY A 94 -6.78 -4.13 -15.81
CA GLY A 94 -5.43 -4.50 -16.23
C GLY A 94 -4.31 -3.68 -15.57
N LEU A 95 -4.61 -2.94 -14.51
CA LEU A 95 -3.66 -2.06 -13.80
C LEU A 95 -2.85 -2.81 -12.74
N LEU A 96 -3.34 -3.97 -12.31
CA LEU A 96 -2.68 -4.87 -11.38
C LEU A 96 -2.75 -6.27 -11.99
N LYS A 97 -1.58 -6.88 -12.20
CA LYS A 97 -1.48 -8.27 -12.66
C LYS A 97 -1.56 -9.23 -11.47
#